data_AF-A0A0D8ZQ13-F1
#
_entry.id   AF-A0A0D8ZQ13-F1
#
_cell.length_a   1.000
_cell.length_b   1.000
_cell.length_c   1.000
_cell.angle_alpha   90.00
_cell.angle_beta   90.00
_cell.angle_gamma   90.00
#
_symmetry.space_group_name_H-M   'P 1'
#
loop_
_entity.id
_entity.type
_entity.pdbx_description
1 polymer ?
#
loop_
_entity_poly.entity_id
_entity_poly.type
_entity_poly.pdbx_seq_one_letter_code
_entity_poly.pdbx_strand_id
1 'polypeptide(L)'
;MIKVQEIPLQQIYRPLPRENDQDKVKALMESIAQIGQQEPIDVLEVDGKYYGFSGCHRYEACQRLGKETILARVRKAPRAVLKMHIA
;
A
#
# COMPACT_ATOMS: atom_id res chain seq x y z
N MET A 1 15.07 10.04 -2.78
CA MET A 1 14.03 10.53 -3.72
C MET A 1 12.74 9.78 -3.48
N ILE A 2 11.61 10.47 -3.54
CA ILE A 2 10.27 9.89 -3.42
C ILE A 2 9.68 9.84 -4.82
N LYS A 3 9.14 8.69 -5.23
CA LYS A 3 8.52 8.52 -6.55
C LYS A 3 7.15 7.88 -6.40
N VAL A 4 6.16 8.39 -7.14
CA VAL A 4 4.86 7.74 -7.26
C VAL A 4 4.91 6.81 -8.48
N GLN A 5 4.57 5.54 -8.28
CA GLN A 5 4.48 4.55 -9.36
C GLN A 5 3.49 3.45 -9.00
N GLU A 6 3.03 2.72 -10.01
CA GLU A 6 2.23 1.52 -9.80
C GLU A 6 3.13 0.36 -9.37
N ILE A 7 2.72 -0.34 -8.31
CA ILE A 7 3.42 -1.52 -7.78
C ILE A 7 2.46 -2.70 -7.78
N PRO A 8 2.86 -3.88 -8.26
CA PRO A 8 2.07 -5.10 -8.11
C PRO A 8 1.75 -5.36 -6.64
N LEU A 9 0.48 -5.60 -6.31
CA LEU A 9 0.06 -5.85 -4.91
C LEU A 9 0.88 -6.97 -4.27
N GLN A 10 1.15 -8.03 -5.04
CA GLN A 10 1.91 -9.21 -4.62
C GLN A 10 3.37 -8.91 -4.25
N GLN A 11 3.94 -7.79 -4.71
CA GLN A 11 5.30 -7.40 -4.35
C GLN A 11 5.38 -6.59 -3.05
N ILE A 12 4.24 -6.16 -2.50
CA ILE A 12 4.20 -5.33 -1.29
C ILE A 12 4.07 -6.23 -0.06
N TYR A 13 5.16 -6.33 0.70
CA TYR A 13 5.15 -7.04 1.97
C TYR A 13 4.56 -6.16 3.08
N ARG A 14 3.56 -6.68 3.80
CA ARG A 14 2.91 -5.99 4.91
C ARG A 14 3.17 -6.76 6.21
N PRO A 15 4.23 -6.41 6.97
CA PRO A 15 4.67 -7.18 8.14
C PRO A 15 3.71 -7.10 9.33
N LEU A 16 2.90 -6.05 9.41
CA LEU A 16 2.04 -5.78 10.55
C LEU A 16 0.60 -6.20 10.24
N PRO A 17 0.01 -7.13 11.02
CA PRO A 17 -1.41 -7.40 10.92
C PRO A 17 -2.17 -6.15 11.36
N ARG A 18 -3.08 -5.67 10.52
CA ARG A 18 -3.97 -4.57 10.88
C ARG A 18 -5.39 -4.93 10.51
N GLU A 19 -6.28 -4.74 11.48
CA GLU A 19 -7.70 -4.86 11.25
C GLU A 19 -8.17 -3.60 10.52
N ASN A 20 -8.82 -3.79 9.39
CA ASN A 20 -9.41 -2.71 8.63
C ASN A 20 -10.91 -2.63 8.92
N ASP A 21 -11.35 -1.42 9.20
CA ASP A 21 -12.76 -1.03 9.17
C ASP A 21 -13.38 -1.40 7.80
N GLN A 22 -14.29 -2.37 7.83
CA GLN A 22 -14.85 -3.00 6.64
C GLN A 22 -15.76 -2.06 5.85
N ASP A 23 -16.42 -1.10 6.51
CA ASP A 23 -17.29 -0.14 5.83
C ASP A 23 -16.47 0.89 5.07
N LYS A 24 -15.33 1.31 5.62
CA LYS A 24 -14.35 2.13 4.89
C LYS A 24 -13.75 1.40 3.70
N VAL A 25 -13.47 0.10 3.82
CA VAL A 25 -12.99 -0.69 2.69
C VAL A 25 -14.03 -0.71 1.58
N LYS A 26 -15.31 -0.98 1.89
CA LYS A 26 -16.39 -0.98 0.88
C LYS A 26 -16.54 0.38 0.19
N ALA A 27 -16.58 1.47 0.96
CA ALA A 27 -16.68 2.82 0.40
C ALA A 27 -15.48 3.15 -0.52
N LEU A 28 -14.26 2.73 -0.13
CA LEU A 28 -13.08 2.86 -0.98
C LEU A 28 -13.14 1.96 -2.22
N MET A 29 -13.69 0.75 -2.12
CA MET A 29 -13.87 -0.12 -3.28
C MET A 29 -14.80 0.53 -4.31
N GLU A 30 -15.94 1.08 -3.88
CA GLU A 30 -16.87 1.77 -4.75
C GLU A 30 -16.21 2.99 -5.42
N SER A 31 -15.54 3.82 -4.64
CA SER A 31 -14.80 4.98 -5.16
C SER A 31 -13.70 4.58 -6.14
N ILE A 32 -12.86 3.60 -5.79
CA ILE A 32 -11.75 3.15 -6.65
C ILE A 32 -12.26 2.47 -7.92
N ALA A 33 -13.39 1.77 -7.88
CA ALA A 33 -14.03 1.19 -9.06
C ALA A 33 -14.56 2.27 -10.01
N GLN A 34 -15.12 3.36 -9.48
CA GLN A 34 -15.72 4.43 -10.27
C GLN A 34 -14.70 5.42 -10.84
N ILE A 35 -13.75 5.88 -10.02
CA ILE A 35 -12.83 6.97 -10.37
C ILE A 35 -11.35 6.57 -10.30
N GLY A 36 -11.03 5.31 -9.99
CA GLY A 36 -9.67 4.87 -9.75
C GLY A 36 -9.09 5.33 -8.41
N GLN A 37 -7.88 4.88 -8.10
CA GLN A 37 -7.19 5.29 -6.89
C GLN A 37 -6.58 6.69 -7.08
N GLN A 38 -7.12 7.68 -6.37
CA GLN A 38 -6.63 9.06 -6.42
C GLN A 38 -5.38 9.26 -5.56
N GLU A 39 -5.38 8.71 -4.34
CA GLU A 39 -4.30 8.90 -3.37
C GLU A 39 -3.41 7.65 -3.27
N PRO A 40 -2.08 7.77 -3.48
CA PRO A 40 -1.17 6.65 -3.35
C PRO A 40 -1.06 6.14 -1.91
N ILE A 41 -0.68 4.87 -1.75
CA ILE A 41 -0.22 4.34 -0.47
C ILE A 41 1.26 4.66 -0.25
N ASP A 42 1.74 4.74 0.98
CA ASP A 42 3.18 4.90 1.23
C ASP A 42 3.85 3.54 1.36
N VAL A 43 4.95 3.39 0.62
CA VAL A 43 5.74 2.16 0.56
C VAL A 43 7.21 2.50 0.78
N LEU A 44 7.85 1.72 1.63
CA LEU A 44 9.30 1.77 1.86
C LEU A 44 9.99 0.74 0.97
N GLU A 45 10.94 1.19 0.15
CA GLU A 45 11.82 0.30 -0.61
C GLU A 45 13.12 0.09 0.18
N VAL A 46 13.40 -1.16 0.53
CA VAL A 46 14.59 -1.55 1.30
C VAL A 46 15.19 -2.78 0.62
N ASP A 47 16.43 -2.66 0.16
CA ASP A 47 17.15 -3.71 -0.59
C ASP A 47 16.33 -4.31 -1.77
N GLY A 48 15.62 -3.44 -2.51
CA GLY A 48 14.80 -3.85 -3.64
C GLY A 48 13.47 -4.52 -3.27
N LYS A 49 13.12 -4.59 -1.98
CA LYS A 49 11.82 -5.09 -1.50
C LYS A 49 10.91 -3.95 -1.07
N TYR A 50 9.62 -4.09 -1.33
CA TYR A 50 8.60 -3.09 -1.00
C TYR A 50 7.87 -3.46 0.30
N TYR A 51 7.81 -2.51 1.23
CA TYR A 51 7.18 -2.67 2.53
C TYR A 51 6.05 -1.67 2.71
N GLY A 52 4.83 -2.15 2.95
CA GLY A 52 3.64 -1.32 3.14
C GLY A 52 3.25 -1.17 4.61
N PHE A 53 3.15 0.08 5.09
CA PHE A 53 2.77 0.40 6.48
C PHE A 53 1.53 1.30 6.59
N SER A 54 1.23 2.07 5.54
CA SER A 54 0.07 2.95 5.47
C SER A 54 -0.93 2.47 4.41
N GLY A 55 -2.13 3.07 4.40
CA GLY A 55 -3.14 2.80 3.37
C GLY A 55 -3.66 1.37 3.37
N CYS A 56 -3.83 0.73 4.53
CA CYS A 56 -4.33 -0.64 4.63
C CYS A 56 -5.71 -0.81 3.98
N HIS A 57 -6.64 0.11 4.23
CA HIS A 57 -7.97 0.07 3.59
C HIS A 57 -7.92 0.18 2.07
N ARG A 58 -7.05 1.05 1.53
CA ARG A 58 -6.86 1.19 0.07
C ARG A 58 -6.24 -0.06 -0.53
N TYR A 59 -5.25 -0.63 0.14
CA TYR A 59 -4.62 -1.88 -0.28
C TYR A 59 -5.63 -3.03 -0.33
N GLU A 60 -6.43 -3.19 0.73
CA GLU A 60 -7.47 -4.21 0.78
C GLU A 60 -8.56 -3.96 -0.26
N ALA A 61 -8.98 -2.71 -0.46
CA ALA A 61 -9.95 -2.37 -1.49
C ALA A 61 -9.44 -2.76 -2.89
N CYS A 62 -8.20 -2.41 -3.25
CA CYS A 62 -7.58 -2.82 -4.51
C CYS A 62 -7.47 -4.35 -4.64
N GLN A 63 -7.13 -5.04 -3.55
CA GLN A 63 -7.05 -6.50 -3.51
C GLN A 63 -8.43 -7.15 -3.76
N ARG A 64 -9.48 -6.69 -3.08
CA ARG A 64 -10.86 -7.20 -3.24
C ARG A 64 -11.46 -6.88 -4.60
N LEU A 65 -11.06 -5.76 -5.21
CA LEU A 65 -11.42 -5.42 -6.58
C LEU A 65 -10.64 -6.21 -7.64
N GLY A 66 -9.69 -7.07 -7.24
CA GLY A 66 -8.89 -7.87 -8.17
C GLY A 66 -7.92 -7.05 -9.01
N LYS A 67 -7.50 -5.85 -8.56
CA LYS A 67 -6.49 -5.06 -9.26
C LYS A 67 -5.13 -5.74 -9.18
N GLU A 68 -4.36 -5.72 -10.26
CA GLU A 68 -3.00 -6.27 -10.27
C GLU A 68 -2.01 -5.35 -9.57
N THR A 69 -2.19 -4.04 -9.75
CA THR A 69 -1.33 -2.97 -9.26
C THR A 69 -2.05 -2.02 -8.31
N ILE A 70 -1.26 -1.29 -7.51
CA ILE A 70 -1.72 -0.19 -6.67
C ILE A 70 -0.78 1.02 -6.84
N LEU A 71 -1.36 2.22 -6.84
CA LEU A 71 -0.58 3.45 -6.86
C LEU A 71 0.14 3.61 -5.51
N ALA A 72 1.46 3.69 -5.55
CA ALA A 72 2.31 3.75 -4.38
C ALA A 72 3.34 4.89 -4.47
N ARG A 73 3.47 5.63 -3.38
CA ARG A 73 4.53 6.58 -3.12
C ARG A 73 5.70 5.82 -2.49
N VAL A 74 6.68 5.51 -3.31
CA VAL A 74 7.86 4.73 -2.94
C VAL A 74 8.94 5.65 -2.38
N ARG A 75 9.43 5.33 -1.19
CA ARG A 75 10.57 5.96 -0.55
C ARG A 75 11.66 4.94 -0.30
N LYS A 76 12.85 5.14 -0.88
CA LYS A 76 14.03 4.33 -0.56
C LYS A 76 14.51 4.64 0.85
N ALA A 77 14.78 3.60 1.63
CA ALA A 77 15.27 3.74 2.99
C ALA A 77 16.23 2.60 3.38
N PRO A 78 17.19 2.85 4.29
CA PRO A 78 18.05 1.80 4.82
C PRO A 78 17.29 0.89 5.80
N ARG A 79 17.82 -0.31 6.05
CA ARG A 79 17.27 -1.28 7.02
C ARG A 79 17.01 -0.69 8.40
N ALA A 80 17.80 0.28 8.84
CA ALA A 80 17.60 0.95 10.13
C ALA A 80 16.22 1.62 10.21
N VAL A 81 15.77 2.28 9.13
CA VAL A 81 14.44 2.91 9.08
C VAL A 81 13.33 1.87 9.06
N LEU A 82 13.55 0.74 8.36
CA LEU A 82 12.61 -0.38 8.36
C LEU A 82 12.39 -0.93 9.77
N LYS A 83 13.48 -1.12 10.54
CA LYS A 83 13.40 -1.58 11.92
C LYS A 83 12.55 -0.66 12.79
N MET A 84 12.65 0.66 12.62
CA MET A 84 11.81 1.61 13.36
C MET A 84 10.31 1.53 13.05
N HIS A 85 9.92 0.93 11.92
CA HIS A 85 8.50 0.75 11.55
C HIS A 85 7.93 -0.61 11.99
N ILE A 86 8.79 -1.57 12.31
CA ILE A 86 8.40 -2.95 12.67
C ILE A 86 8.62 -3.23 14.17
N ALA A 87 9.53 -2.49 14.82
CA ALA A 87 9.74 -2.52 16.28
C ALA A 87 8.61 -1.78 17.01
#